data_AF-A0A4S5CPA3-F1
#
_entry.id   AF-A0A4S5CPA3-F1
#
_cell.length_a   1.000
_cell.length_b   1.000
_cell.length_c   1.000
_cell.angle_alpha   90.00
_cell.angle_beta   90.00
_cell.angle_gamma   90.00
#
_symmetry.space_group_name_H-M   'P 1'
#
loop_
_entity.id
_entity.type
_entity.pdbx_description
1 polymer ?
#
loop_
_entity_poly.entity_id
_entity_poly.type
_entity_poly.pdbx_seq_one_letter_code
_entity_poly.pdbx_strand_id
1 'polypeptide(L)' 'MSVVNGRPARHEGLESWVRDVATLTAPDEIVWCDGSEEEWERLTGQLVAAGTFVRLNPALRPNSFLARSH' A
#
# COMPACT_ATOMS: atom_id res chain seq x y z
N MET A 1 -8.18 3.89 15.60
CA MET A 1 -6.89 3.73 14.91
C MET A 1 -6.37 2.33 15.20
N SER A 2 -6.64 1.38 14.30
CA SER A 2 -6.13 0.02 14.41
C SER A 2 -4.79 -0.03 13.68
N VAL A 3 -3.71 -0.36 14.38
CA VAL A 3 -2.43 -0.68 13.72
C VAL A 3 -2.53 -2.14 13.35
N VAL A 4 -2.79 -2.45 12.08
CA VAL A 4 -2.83 -3.84 11.63
C VAL A 4 -1.39 -4.35 11.59
N ASN A 5 -1.19 -5.47 12.31
CA ASN A 5 0.02 -6.24 12.60
C ASN A 5 1.30 -5.95 11.79
N GLY A 6 2.39 -5.69 12.52
CA GLY A 6 3.78 -5.83 12.04
C GLY A 6 4.61 -4.58 12.30
N ARG A 7 5.16 -4.41 13.52
CA ARG A 7 6.26 -3.44 13.72
C ARG A 7 7.42 -3.89 12.83
N PRO A 8 7.82 -3.14 11.78
CA PRO A 8 8.84 -3.60 10.84
C PRO A 8 10.23 -3.69 11.50
N ALA A 9 10.48 -2.89 12.53
CA ALA A 9 11.71 -2.90 13.30
C ALA A 9 11.51 -2.32 14.70
N ARG A 10 12.37 -2.67 15.66
CA ARG A 10 12.48 -1.97 16.95
C ARG A 10 13.34 -0.73 16.75
N HIS A 11 12.76 0.33 16.18
CA HIS A 11 13.45 1.60 15.97
C HIS A 11 12.59 2.75 16.49
N GLU A 12 12.91 3.24 17.70
CA GLU A 12 12.07 4.21 18.42
C GLU A 12 11.88 5.52 17.64
N GLY A 13 12.93 6.01 16.97
CA GLY A 13 12.84 7.22 16.16
C GLY A 13 11.89 7.10 14.96
N LEU A 14 11.72 5.88 14.42
CA LEU A 14 10.81 5.63 13.30
C LEU A 14 9.36 5.67 13.80
N GLU A 15 9.10 5.07 14.96
CA GLU A 15 7.77 5.04 15.57
C GLU A 15 7.31 6.43 15.99
N SER A 16 8.22 7.24 16.56
CA SER A 16 7.93 8.63 16.90
C SER A 16 7.53 9.41 15.66
N TRP A 17 8.33 9.30 14.59
CA TRP A 17 8.06 10.00 13.35
C TRP A 17 6.73 9.60 12.71
N VAL A 18 6.42 8.29 12.63
CA VAL A 18 5.14 7.83 12.09
C VAL A 18 3.96 8.34 12.92
N ARG A 19 4.09 8.40 14.25
CA ARG A 19 3.07 8.97 15.13
C ARG A 19 2.85 10.46 14.88
N ASP A 20 3.92 11.23 14.72
CA ASP A 20 3.86 12.67 14.47
C ASP A 20 3.15 12.94 13.13
N VAL A 21 3.50 12.21 12.07
CA VAL A 21 2.84 12.31 10.76
C VAL A 21 1.37 11.91 10.85
N ALA A 22 1.04 10.80 11.51
CA ALA A 22 -0.34 10.34 11.65
C ALA A 22 -1.22 11.31 12.45
N THR A 23 -0.64 12.00 13.43
CA THR A 23 -1.33 13.06 14.17
C THR A 23 -1.70 14.23 13.25
N LEU A 24 -0.82 14.57 12.31
CA LEU A 24 -1.03 15.66 11.36
C LEU A 24 -2.01 15.29 10.24
N THR A 25 -1.88 14.09 9.67
CA THR A 25 -2.64 13.68 8.47
C THR A 25 -3.95 12.95 8.80
N ALA A 26 -4.12 12.52 10.05
CA ALA A 26 -5.30 11.82 10.55
C ALA A 26 -5.82 10.71 9.60
N PRO A 27 -4.97 9.73 9.21
CA PRO A 27 -5.39 8.69 8.29
C PRO A 27 -6.36 7.71 8.98
N ASP A 28 -7.21 7.06 8.20
CA ASP A 28 -8.12 6.03 8.70
C ASP A 28 -7.34 4.81 9.24
N GLU A 29 -6.24 4.45 8.56
CA GLU A 29 -5.41 3.30 8.88
C GLU A 29 -3.93 3.58 8.59
N ILE A 30 -3.04 2.94 9.37
CA ILE A 30 -1.61 2.83 9.07
C ILE A 30 -1.31 1.37 8.75
N VAL A 31 -0.76 1.14 7.56
CA VAL A 31 -0.35 -0.18 7.09
C VAL A 31 1.17 -0.16 6.86
N TRP A 32 1.87 -1.14 7.43
CA TRP A 32 3.30 -1.34 7.17
C TRP A 32 3.46 -2.29 5.99
N CYS A 33 4.14 -1.82 4.94
CA CYS A 33 4.38 -2.64 3.76
C CYS A 33 5.46 -3.70 4.04
N ASP A 34 5.14 -4.97 3.79
CA ASP A 34 6.07 -6.09 3.95
C ASP A 34 6.72 -6.55 2.63
N GLY A 35 6.20 -6.08 1.49
CA GLY A 35 6.70 -6.42 0.16
C GLY A 35 6.39 -7.85 -0.29
N SER A 36 5.47 -8.53 0.39
CA SER A 36 5.02 -9.89 0.04
C SER A 36 4.24 -9.91 -1.28
N GLU A 37 4.10 -11.11 -1.86
CA GLU A 37 3.27 -11.31 -3.06
C GLU A 37 1.78 -11.08 -2.73
N GLU A 38 1.34 -11.48 -1.54
CA GLU A 38 -0.02 -11.24 -1.06
C GLU A 38 -0.32 -9.74 -0.92
N GLU A 39 0.65 -8.96 -0.44
CA GLU A 39 0.55 -7.50 -0.42
C GLU A 39 0.45 -6.91 -1.83
N TRP A 40 1.30 -7.38 -2.75
CA TRP A 40 1.28 -6.95 -4.15
C TRP A 40 -0.10 -7.21 -4.79
N GLU A 41 -0.64 -8.41 -4.64
CA GLU A 41 -1.94 -8.78 -5.17
C GLU A 41 -3.06 -7.94 -4.55
N ARG A 42 -3.04 -7.75 -3.23
CA ARG A 42 -4.02 -6.92 -2.50
C ARG A 42 -4.01 -5.48 -3.01
N LEU A 43 -2.85 -4.83 -3.04
CA LEU A 43 -2.72 -3.42 -3.43
C LEU A 43 -3.09 -3.22 -4.90
N THR A 44 -2.60 -4.08 -5.79
CA THR A 44 -2.90 -3.96 -7.21
C THR A 44 -4.37 -4.25 -7.52
N GLY A 45 -4.98 -5.20 -6.81
CA GLY A 45 -6.43 -5.45 -6.86
C GLY A 45 -7.24 -4.22 -6.45
N GLN A 46 -6.86 -3.56 -5.34
CA GLN A 46 -7.49 -2.31 -4.90
C GLN A 46 -7.36 -1.19 -5.94
N LEU A 47 -6.19 -1.05 -6.56
CA LEU A 47 -5.95 -0.03 -7.60
C LEU A 47 -6.75 -0.28 -8.88
N VAL A 48 -6.98 -1.54 -9.25
CA VAL A 48 -7.89 -1.89 -10.36
C VAL A 48 -9.34 -1.59 -9.99
N ALA A 49 -9.77 -1.98 -8.79
CA ALA A 49 -11.12 -1.70 -8.31
C ALA A 49 -11.43 -0.20 -8.23
N ALA A 50 -10.44 0.62 -7.86
CA ALA A 50 -10.53 2.07 -7.82
C ALA A 50 -10.47 2.75 -9.21
N GLY A 51 -10.17 2.00 -10.28
CA GLY A 51 -10.02 2.54 -11.64
C GLY A 51 -8.69 3.26 -11.92
N THR A 52 -7.82 3.37 -10.92
CA THR A 52 -6.46 3.90 -11.09
C THR A 52 -5.65 3.04 -12.05
N PHE A 53 -5.80 1.71 -11.94
CA PHE A 53 -5.16 0.73 -12.82
C PHE A 53 -6.16 0.05 -13.75
N VAL A 54 -5.69 -0.24 -14.96
CA VAL A 54 -6.32 -1.18 -15.89
C VAL A 54 -5.39 -2.38 -16.05
N ARG A 55 -5.88 -3.59 -15.74
CA ARG A 55 -5.13 -4.84 -15.98
C ARG A 55 -4.90 -5.02 -17.49
N LEU A 56 -3.65 -5.22 -17.89
CA LEU A 56 -3.31 -5.48 -19.29
C LEU A 56 -3.60 -6.93 -19.68
N ASN A 57 -3.62 -7.20 -20.99
CA ASN A 57 -3.77 -8.56 -21.50
C ASN A 57 -2.62 -9.46 -20.97
N PRO A 58 -2.92 -10.47 -20.14
CA PRO A 58 -1.90 -11.28 -19.47
C PRO A 58 -1.13 -12.20 -20.42
N ALA A 59 -1.69 -12.55 -21.59
CA ALA A 59 -0.99 -13.36 -22.58
C ALA A 59 0.14 -12.58 -23.27
N LEU A 60 0.02 -11.25 -23.32
CA LEU A 60 1.03 -10.36 -23.92
C LEU A 60 1.94 -9.74 -22.86
N ARG A 61 1.35 -9.39 -21.71
CA ARG A 61 1.99 -8.66 -20.61
C ARG A 61 1.49 -9.22 -19.27
N PRO A 62 2.01 -10.38 -18.84
CA PRO A 62 1.63 -10.98 -17.57
C PRO A 62 1.92 -10.03 -16.41
N ASN A 63 1.10 -10.10 -15.37
CA ASN A 63 1.16 -9.28 -14.16
C ASN A 63 1.33 -7.75 -14.39
N SER A 64 0.80 -7.21 -15.49
CA SER A 64 1.03 -5.80 -15.87
C SER A 64 -0.25 -4.94 -15.80
N PHE A 65 -0.06 -3.64 -15.59
CA PHE A 65 -1.13 -2.64 -15.47
C PHE A 65 -0.82 -1.36 -16.24
N LEU A 66 -1.86 -0.64 -16.64
CA LEU A 66 -1.78 0.72 -17.18
C LEU A 66 -2.39 1.71 -16.17
N ALA A 67 -1.66 2.77 -15.88
CA ALA A 67 -2.15 3.96 -15.17
C ALA A 67 -2.10 5.16 -16.11
N ARG A 68 -3.05 6.09 -15.94
CA ARG A 68 -3.06 7.37 -16.67
C ARG A 68 -3.25 8.49 -15.68
N SER A 69 -2.23 9.31 -15.50
CA SER A 69 -2.32 10.52 -14.67
C SER A 69 -3.11 11.61 -15.38
N HIS A 70 -3.49 12.63 -14.62
CA HIS A 70 -4.02 13.88 -15.14
C HIS A 70 -2.99 14.64 -16.00
#